data_AF-A0A0G1VU06-F1
#
_entry.id   AF-A0A0G1VU06-F1
#
_cell.length_a   1.000
_cell.length_b   1.000
_cell.length_c   1.000
_cell.angle_alpha   90.00
_cell.angle_beta   90.00
_cell.angle_gamma   90.00
#
_symmetry.space_group_name_H-M   'P 1'
#
loop_
_entity.id
_entity.type
_entity.pdbx_description
1 polymer ?
#
loop_
_entity_poly.entity_id
_entity_poly.type
_entity_poly.pdbx_seq_one_letter_code
_entity_poly.pdbx_strand_id
1 'polypeptide(L)' 'MKAGKRGRVHSIDNRQITVVCRILGCPTDKKAGMYLNRKLDETIDKGDILCTLYSSDKWRLKEAVETIKNIPVYSVE' A
#
# COMPACT_ATOMS: atom_id res chain seq x y z
N MET A 1 4.19 -3.80 0.61
CA MET A 1 3.25 -4.77 1.21
C MET A 1 3.22 -6.03 0.38
N LYS A 2 3.20 -7.21 1.01
CA LYS A 2 3.11 -8.52 0.33
C LYS A 2 1.76 -9.18 0.59
N ALA A 3 1.31 -10.03 -0.33
CA ALA A 3 0.11 -10.84 -0.19
C ALA A 3 0.30 -11.92 0.89
N GLY A 4 -0.61 -11.98 1.86
CA GLY A 4 -0.59 -13.00 2.92
C GLY A 4 -1.12 -14.37 2.47
N LYS A 5 -1.95 -14.39 1.42
CA LYS A 5 -2.55 -15.59 0.82
C LYS A 5 -2.62 -15.45 -0.70
N ARG A 6 -2.80 -16.57 -1.38
CA ARG A 6 -3.23 -16.62 -2.79
C ARG A 6 -4.68 -16.16 -2.88
N GLY A 7 -5.04 -15.47 -3.96
CA GLY A 7 -6.40 -15.01 -4.19
C GLY A 7 -6.49 -14.06 -5.38
N ARG A 8 -7.61 -13.32 -5.46
CA ARG A 8 -7.83 -12.25 -6.46
C ARG A 8 -8.03 -10.92 -5.76
N VAL A 9 -7.47 -9.85 -6.33
CA VAL A 9 -7.69 -8.48 -5.81
C VAL A 9 -9.14 -8.09 -6.09
N HIS A 10 -9.97 -8.11 -5.05
CA HIS A 10 -11.40 -7.81 -5.11
C HIS A 10 -11.67 -6.30 -5.05
N SER A 11 -10.91 -5.54 -4.25
CA SER A 11 -11.08 -4.09 -4.15
C SER A 11 -9.81 -3.38 -3.70
N ILE A 12 -9.75 -2.07 -4.02
CA ILE A 12 -8.68 -1.15 -3.64
C ILE A 12 -9.34 0.12 -3.05
N ASP A 13 -9.05 0.45 -1.79
CA ASP A 13 -9.63 1.62 -1.11
C ASP A 13 -8.76 2.87 -1.28
N ASN A 14 -9.14 3.74 -2.23
CA ASN A 14 -8.48 5.02 -2.51
C ASN A 14 -8.40 5.98 -1.31
N ARG A 15 -9.32 5.88 -0.34
CA ARG A 15 -9.28 6.71 0.88
C ARG A 15 -8.12 6.28 1.76
N GLN A 16 -7.96 4.96 1.98
CA GLN A 16 -6.81 4.44 2.75
C GLN A 16 -5.49 4.72 2.04
N ILE A 17 -5.45 4.59 0.71
CA ILE A 17 -4.28 4.99 -0.10
C ILE A 17 -3.88 6.44 0.21
N THR A 18 -4.84 7.35 0.18
CA THR A 18 -4.59 8.78 0.42
C THR A 18 -4.05 9.03 1.83
N VAL A 19 -4.59 8.35 2.84
CA VAL A 19 -4.11 8.43 4.23
C VAL A 19 -2.66 7.97 4.31
N VAL A 20 -2.32 6.80 3.77
CA VAL A 20 -0.95 6.27 3.78
C VAL A 20 0.01 7.19 3.03
N CYS A 21 -0.37 7.70 1.86
CA CYS A 21 0.46 8.63 1.08
C CYS A 21 0.74 9.95 1.84
N ARG A 22 -0.23 10.47 2.60
CA ARG A 22 -0.02 11.66 3.44
C ARG A 22 1.00 11.39 4.55
N ILE A 23 0.94 10.22 5.19
CA ILE A 23 1.92 9.81 6.21
C ILE A 23 3.32 9.71 5.60
N LEU A 24 3.44 9.17 4.39
CA LEU A 24 4.71 9.07 3.66
C LEU A 24 5.33 10.44 3.34
N GLY A 25 4.53 11.52 3.32
CA GLY A 25 5.00 12.89 3.10
C GLY A 25 4.37 13.61 1.91
N CYS A 26 3.42 13.00 1.21
CA CYS A 26 2.67 13.69 0.15
C CYS A 26 1.78 14.80 0.73
N PRO A 27 1.57 15.91 0.02
CA PRO A 27 2.10 16.24 -1.31
C PRO A 27 3.45 16.98 -1.30
N THR A 28 3.96 17.34 -0.12
CA THR A 28 5.17 18.18 0.04
C THR A 28 6.43 17.45 -0.43
N ASP A 29 6.59 16.18 -0.08
CA ASP A 29 7.65 15.33 -0.59
C ASP A 29 7.21 14.66 -1.90
N LYS A 30 7.75 15.11 -3.03
CA LYS A 30 7.44 14.56 -4.36
C LYS A 30 8.00 13.16 -4.59
N LYS A 31 8.99 12.73 -3.79
CA LYS A 31 9.52 11.35 -3.83
C LYS A 31 8.71 10.41 -2.96
N ALA A 32 7.89 10.95 -2.05
CA ALA A 32 6.98 10.16 -1.25
C ALA A 32 5.76 9.73 -2.07
N GLY A 33 5.23 8.56 -1.76
CA GLY A 33 4.02 8.04 -2.36
C GLY A 33 3.96 6.52 -2.38
N MET A 34 2.92 6.00 -3.02
CA MET A 34 2.71 4.56 -3.13
C MET A 34 2.58 4.16 -4.60
N TYR A 35 3.32 3.12 -4.97
CA TYR A 35 3.19 2.45 -6.26
C TYR A 35 2.35 1.18 -6.09
N LEU A 36 1.27 1.07 -6.85
CA LEU A 36 0.40 -0.10 -6.86
C LEU A 36 0.97 -1.12 -7.85
N ASN A 37 1.54 -2.21 -7.33
CA ASN A 37 2.14 -3.26 -8.15
C ASN A 37 1.08 -4.20 -8.75
N ARG A 38 -0.08 -4.31 -8.10
CA ARG A 38 -1.21 -5.15 -8.52
C ARG A 38 -2.45 -4.31 -8.69
N LYS A 39 -3.21 -4.60 -9.75
CA LYS A 39 -4.47 -3.90 -10.08
C LYS A 39 -5.68 -4.68 -9.61
N LEU A 40 -6.84 -4.03 -9.67
CA LEU A 40 -8.15 -4.67 -9.49
C LEU A 40 -8.26 -5.88 -10.43
N ASP A 41 -8.89 -6.94 -9.94
CA ASP A 41 -9.14 -8.18 -10.69
C ASP A 41 -7.90 -9.02 -11.07
N GLU A 42 -6.69 -8.61 -10.64
CA GLU A 42 -5.50 -9.45 -10.81
C GLU A 42 -5.48 -10.62 -9.81
N THR A 43 -5.04 -11.78 -10.30
CA THR A 43 -4.70 -12.93 -9.45
C THR A 43 -3.33 -12.75 -8.83
N ILE A 44 -3.22 -13.05 -7.54
CA ILE A 44 -2.00 -12.91 -6.75
C ILE A 44 -1.70 -14.22 -6.02
N ASP A 45 -0.42 -14.53 -5.87
CA ASP A 45 0.04 -15.64 -5.04
C ASP A 45 0.57 -15.15 -3.69
N LYS A 46 0.66 -16.06 -2.71
CA LYS A 46 1.24 -15.76 -1.40
C LYS A 46 2.67 -15.24 -1.58
N GLY A 47 2.95 -14.05 -1.05
CA GLY A 47 4.26 -13.40 -1.14
C GLY A 47 4.39 -12.37 -2.26
N ASP A 48 3.42 -12.28 -3.17
CA ASP A 48 3.41 -11.26 -4.23
C ASP A 48 3.41 -9.84 -3.67
N ILE A 49 4.13 -8.94 -4.33
CA ILE A 49 4.18 -7.53 -3.93
C ILE A 49 2.91 -6.85 -4.42
N LEU A 50 2.08 -6.36 -3.49
CA LEU A 50 0.83 -5.65 -3.78
C LEU A 50 1.07 -4.16 -4.03
N CYS A 51 1.91 -3.55 -3.21
CA CYS A 51 2.31 -2.16 -3.35
C CYS A 51 3.69 -1.91 -2.77
N THR A 52 4.32 -0.84 -3.25
CA THR A 52 5.62 -0.34 -2.80
C THR A 52 5.44 1.06 -2.25
N LEU A 53 5.95 1.29 -1.03
CA LEU A 53 5.88 2.59 -0.36
C LEU A 53 7.22 3.31 -0.51
N TYR A 54 7.16 4.60 -0.84
CA TYR A 54 8.30 5.50 -0.96
C TYR A 54 8.14 6.66 0.02
N SER A 55 9.24 7.05 0.66
CA SER A 55 9.34 8.21 1.55
C SER A 55 10.80 8.64 1.60
N SER A 56 11.07 9.94 1.62
CA SER A 56 12.43 10.45 1.87
C SER A 56 12.82 10.39 3.35
N ASP A 57 11.85 10.09 4.24
CA ASP A 57 12.03 10.02 5.69
C ASP A 57 11.77 8.60 6.20
N LYS A 58 12.75 8.04 6.94
CA LYS A 58 12.70 6.68 7.50
C LYS A 58 11.63 6.54 8.60
N TRP A 59 11.40 7.58 9.38
CA TRP A 59 10.37 7.59 10.44
C TRP A 59 8.98 7.52 9.82
N ARG A 60 8.70 8.38 8.84
CA ARG A 60 7.43 8.36 8.08
C ARG A 60 7.19 7.04 7.38
N LEU A 61 8.24 6.44 6.81
CA LEU A 61 8.14 5.12 6.18
C LEU A 61 7.74 4.05 7.21
N LYS A 62 8.37 4.06 8.39
CA LYS A 62 8.05 3.12 9.46
C LYS A 62 6.62 3.30 9.95
N GLU A 63 6.19 4.54 10.16
CA GLU A 63 4.83 4.88 10.57
C GLU A 63 3.80 4.36 9.54
N ALA A 64 4.00 4.65 8.26
CA ALA A 64 3.14 4.17 7.18
C ALA A 64 3.03 2.64 7.11
N VAL A 65 4.13 1.91 7.37
CA VAL A 65 4.16 0.44 7.43
C VAL A 65 3.37 -0.11 8.61
N GLU A 66 3.32 0.59 9.75
CA GLU A 66 2.47 0.19 10.87
C GLU A 66 1.00 0.53 10.62
N THR A 67 0.73 1.71 10.06
CA THR A 67 -0.64 2.15 9.76
C THR A 67 -1.33 1.24 8.74
N ILE A 68 -0.66 0.84 7.65
CA ILE A 68 -1.25 -0.01 6.60
C ILE A 68 -1.69 -1.41 7.09
N LYS A 69 -1.17 -1.88 8.23
CA LYS A 69 -1.61 -3.13 8.87
C LYS A 69 -2.98 -2.99 9.52
N ASN A 70 -3.31 -1.79 9.99
CA ASN A 70 -4.57 -1.47 10.68
C ASN A 70 -5.65 -0.95 9.71
N ILE A 71 -5.24 -0.35 8.59
CA ILE A 71 -6.14 0.13 7.53
C ILE A 71 -5.85 -0.61 6.20
N PRO A 72 -6.57 -1.71 5.91
CA PRO A 72 -6.30 -2.50 4.72
C PRO A 72 -6.62 -1.70 3.44
N VAL A 73 -5.60 -1.52 2.60
CA VAL A 73 -5.73 -0.86 1.28
C VAL A 73 -6.32 -1.81 0.23
N TYR A 74 -6.03 -3.10 0.35
CA TYR A 74 -6.46 -4.14 -0.59
C TYR A 74 -7.39 -5.14 0.12
N SER A 75 -8.44 -5.57 -0.57
CA SER A 75 -9.21 -6.76 -0.21
C SER A 75 -8.91 -7.88 -1.18
N VAL A 76 -8.57 -9.05 -0.65
CA VAL A 76 -8.21 -10.25 -1.41
C VAL A 76 -9.23 -11.34 -1.12
N GLU A 77 -9.91 -11.80 -2.16
CA GLU A 77 -10.81 -12.95 -2.13
C GLU A 77 -10.00 -14.24 -2.32
#